data_AF-A0AAE1JL42-F1
#
_entry.id   AF-A0AAE1JL42-F1
#
_cell.length_a   1.000
_cell.length_b   1.000
_cell.length_c   1.000
_cell.angle_alpha   90.00
_cell.angle_beta   90.00
_cell.angle_gamma   90.00
#
_symmetry.space_group_name_H-M   'P 1'
#
loop_
_entity.id
_entity.type
_entity.pdbx_description
1 polymer ?
#
loop_
_entity_poly.entity_id
_entity_poly.type
_entity_poly.pdbx_seq_one_letter_code
_entity_poly.pdbx_strand_id
1 'polypeptide(L)'
;MATPLENSHETFPTSDLDGELNPGANRQVQVDPISSEIAASKEQTEAKLKKEREQKEAMRTLKSAIIIAGIVAAVAGAAFAITKKLKEK
;
A
#
# COMPACT_ATOMS: atom_id res chain seq x y z
N MET A 1 -14.94 63.84 -14.82
CA MET A 1 -16.03 63.04 -14.20
C MET A 1 -15.56 61.60 -14.20
N ALA A 2 -15.03 61.10 -13.07
CA ALA A 2 -14.58 59.72 -12.91
C ALA A 2 -15.61 58.97 -12.06
N THR A 3 -16.10 57.83 -12.54
CA THR A 3 -17.01 56.95 -11.81
C THR A 3 -16.23 56.10 -10.81
N PRO A 4 -16.70 55.92 -9.55
CA PRO A 4 -16.01 55.09 -8.58
C PRO A 4 -16.23 53.61 -8.90
N LEU A 5 -15.15 52.84 -8.88
CA LEU A 5 -15.10 51.39 -9.00
C LEU A 5 -15.79 50.76 -7.78
N GLU A 6 -16.78 49.89 -8.00
CA GLU A 6 -17.40 49.07 -6.96
C GLU A 6 -16.32 48.24 -6.28
N ASN A 7 -16.02 48.57 -5.02
CA ASN A 7 -15.25 47.71 -4.13
C ASN A 7 -16.10 46.49 -3.81
N SER A 8 -15.80 45.37 -4.47
CA SER A 8 -16.28 44.05 -4.09
C SER A 8 -15.97 43.83 -2.61
N HIS A 9 -17.04 43.68 -1.84
CA HIS A 9 -17.08 43.52 -0.40
C HIS A 9 -16.31 42.26 0.02
N GLU A 10 -14.97 42.35 0.14
CA GLU A 10 -14.12 41.36 0.80
C GLU A 10 -14.39 41.43 2.31
N THR A 11 -15.53 40.91 2.74
CA THR A 11 -15.82 40.69 4.15
C THR A 11 -15.56 39.23 4.45
N PHE A 12 -14.67 38.97 5.41
CA PHE A 12 -14.47 37.62 5.93
C PHE A 12 -15.81 37.05 6.43
N PRO A 13 -16.10 35.77 6.18
CA PRO A 13 -17.31 35.16 6.70
C PRO A 13 -17.34 35.30 8.21
N THR A 14 -18.51 35.66 8.75
CA THR A 14 -18.70 35.80 10.19
C THR A 14 -18.51 34.43 10.84
N SER A 15 -17.56 34.32 11.77
CA SER A 15 -17.32 33.07 12.50
C SER A 15 -18.56 32.67 13.31
N ASP A 16 -18.93 31.39 13.25
CA ASP A 16 -19.99 30.81 14.06
C ASP A 16 -19.48 30.57 15.49
N LEU A 17 -19.57 31.62 16.31
CA LEU A 17 -19.08 31.59 17.69
C LEU A 17 -19.82 30.56 18.55
N ASP A 18 -21.12 30.35 18.32
CA ASP A 18 -21.91 29.40 19.11
C ASP A 18 -21.52 27.96 18.80
N GLY A 19 -21.23 27.67 17.54
CA GLY A 19 -20.71 26.38 17.10
C GLY A 19 -19.28 26.11 17.57
N GLU A 20 -18.38 27.09 17.48
CA GLU A 20 -16.97 26.94 17.88
C GLU A 20 -16.78 26.88 19.40
N LEU A 21 -17.57 27.64 20.17
CA LEU A 21 -17.47 27.69 21.64
C LEU A 21 -18.05 26.43 22.31
N ASN A 22 -18.90 25.68 21.60
CA ASN A 22 -19.55 24.47 22.08
C ASN A 22 -19.21 23.26 21.18
N PRO A 23 -17.99 22.71 21.27
CA PRO A 23 -17.56 21.58 20.44
C PRO A 23 -18.42 20.31 20.67
N GLY A 24 -19.12 20.21 21.81
CA GLY A 24 -20.07 19.13 22.08
C GLY A 24 -21.40 19.22 21.31
N ALA A 25 -21.77 20.40 20.82
CA ALA A 25 -23.00 20.64 20.04
C ALA A 25 -22.79 20.35 18.54
N ASN A 26 -21.56 20.51 18.04
CA ASN A 26 -21.18 20.21 16.66
C ASN A 26 -20.81 18.73 16.47
N ARG A 27 -21.82 17.85 16.56
CA ARG A 27 -21.65 16.40 16.33
C ARG A 27 -21.64 15.99 14.86
N GLN A 28 -21.98 16.89 13.94
CA GLN A 28 -22.06 16.63 12.50
C GLN A 28 -21.02 17.45 11.76
N VAL A 29 -19.79 16.97 11.78
CA VAL A 29 -18.78 17.40 10.81
C VAL A 29 -19.22 16.86 9.46
N GLN A 30 -19.74 17.74 8.60
CA GLN A 30 -20.01 17.42 7.19
C GLN A 30 -18.66 17.26 6.49
N VAL A 31 -18.09 16.07 6.56
CA VAL A 31 -16.96 15.71 5.70
C VAL A 31 -17.48 15.58 4.29
N ASP A 32 -16.80 16.22 3.34
CA ASP A 32 -17.10 16.07 1.92
C ASP A 32 -17.04 14.57 1.56
N PRO A 33 -18.14 13.99 1.03
CA PRO A 33 -18.19 12.57 0.65
C PRO A 33 -17.02 12.18 -0.27
N ILE A 34 -16.56 13.11 -1.10
CA ILE A 34 -15.46 12.90 -2.05
C ILE A 34 -14.14 12.64 -1.32
N SER A 35 -13.88 13.30 -0.19
CA SER A 35 -12.66 13.08 0.60
C SER A 35 -12.65 11.72 1.31
N SER A 36 -13.80 11.22 1.76
CA SER A 36 -13.91 9.88 2.36
C SER A 36 -13.69 8.77 1.33
N GLU A 37 -14.19 8.95 0.10
CA GLU A 37 -14.02 7.97 -0.97
C GLU A 37 -12.56 7.84 -1.41
N ILE A 38 -11.83 8.96 -1.47
CA ILE A 38 -10.40 8.97 -1.80
C ILE A 38 -9.56 8.29 -0.70
N ALA A 39 -9.91 8.49 0.57
CA ALA A 39 -9.23 7.83 1.69
C ALA A 39 -9.45 6.31 1.68
N ALA A 40 -10.70 5.86 1.49
CA ALA A 40 -11.03 4.44 1.39
C ALA A 40 -10.41 3.76 0.14
N SER A 41 -10.34 4.49 -0.97
CA SER A 41 -9.74 4.02 -2.23
C SER A 41 -8.22 3.81 -2.10
N LYS A 42 -7.51 4.69 -1.38
CA LYS A 42 -6.08 4.53 -1.10
C LYS A 42 -5.80 3.29 -0.26
N GLU A 43 -6.57 3.06 0.80
CA GLU A 43 -6.39 1.90 1.69
C GLU A 43 -6.57 0.56 0.96
N GLN A 44 -7.59 0.45 0.09
CA GLN A 44 -7.79 -0.76 -0.71
C GLN A 44 -6.68 -1.00 -1.74
N THR A 45 -6.15 0.08 -2.33
CA THR A 45 -5.09 -0.02 -3.32
C THR A 45 -3.78 -0.48 -2.67
N GLU A 46 -3.46 0.04 -1.48
CA GLU A 46 -2.28 -0.38 -0.72
C GLU A 46 -2.38 -1.83 -0.24
N ALA A 47 -3.54 -2.29 0.21
CA ALA A 47 -3.76 -3.67 0.61
C ALA A 47 -3.57 -4.65 -0.57
N LYS A 48 -4.08 -4.30 -1.75
CA LYS A 48 -3.90 -5.10 -2.98
C LYS A 48 -2.43 -5.16 -3.39
N LEU A 49 -1.73 -4.04 -3.35
CA LEU A 49 -0.32 -3.94 -3.75
C LEU A 49 0.59 -4.76 -2.82
N LYS A 50 0.33 -4.74 -1.50
CA LYS A 50 1.04 -5.60 -0.52
C LYS A 50 0.83 -7.08 -0.83
N LYS A 51 -0.42 -7.49 -1.04
CA LYS A 51 -0.76 -8.89 -1.36
C LYS A 51 -0.14 -9.38 -2.67
N GLU A 52 -0.06 -8.52 -3.69
CA GLU A 52 0.62 -8.87 -4.94
C GLU A 52 2.13 -8.99 -4.80
N ARG A 53 2.76 -8.13 -3.98
CA ARG A 53 4.20 -8.23 -3.69
C ARG A 53 4.53 -9.52 -2.95
N GLU A 54 3.74 -9.86 -1.93
CA GLU A 54 3.88 -11.11 -1.17
C GLU A 54 3.76 -12.34 -2.06
N GLN A 55 2.77 -12.37 -2.97
CA GLN A 55 2.62 -13.47 -3.91
C GLN A 55 3.79 -13.59 -4.88
N LYS A 56 4.27 -12.46 -5.43
CA LYS A 56 5.45 -12.45 -6.32
C LYS A 56 6.70 -12.92 -5.60
N GLU A 57 6.88 -12.52 -4.34
CA GLU A 57 7.99 -12.93 -3.51
C GLU A 57 7.92 -14.43 -3.18
N ALA A 58 6.75 -14.94 -2.80
CA ALA A 58 6.53 -16.37 -2.58
C ALA A 58 6.85 -17.21 -3.83
N MET A 59 6.39 -16.77 -5.01
CA MET A 59 6.71 -17.43 -6.28
C MET A 59 8.20 -17.39 -6.60
N ARG A 60 8.89 -16.28 -6.30
CA ARG A 60 10.33 -16.14 -6.51
C ARG A 60 11.11 -17.07 -5.57
N THR A 61 10.71 -17.14 -4.32
CA THR A 61 11.29 -18.05 -3.32
C THR A 61 11.09 -19.50 -3.71
N LEU A 62 9.89 -19.88 -4.17
CA LEU A 62 9.61 -21.23 -4.65
C LEU A 62 10.49 -21.60 -5.86
N LYS A 63 10.61 -20.72 -6.85
CA LYS A 63 11.50 -20.95 -8.01
C LYS A 63 12.96 -21.13 -7.58
N SER A 64 13.45 -20.29 -6.67
CA SER A 64 14.82 -20.41 -6.16
C SER A 64 15.03 -21.72 -5.39
N ALA A 65 14.05 -22.13 -4.59
CA ALA A 65 14.13 -23.36 -3.80
C ALA A 65 14.23 -24.60 -4.69
N ILE A 66 13.45 -24.67 -5.77
CA ILE A 66 13.50 -25.77 -6.74
C ILE A 66 14.87 -25.85 -7.42
N ILE A 67 15.45 -24.71 -7.83
CA ILE A 67 16.78 -24.67 -8.45
C ILE A 67 17.85 -25.18 -7.48
N ILE A 68 17.86 -24.68 -6.25
CA ILE A 68 18.82 -25.09 -5.22
C ILE A 68 18.67 -26.59 -4.92
N ALA A 69 17.43 -27.07 -4.77
CA ALA A 69 17.15 -28.49 -4.54
C ALA A 69 17.68 -29.38 -5.69
N GLY A 70 17.52 -28.94 -6.94
CA GLY A 70 18.07 -29.63 -8.11
C GLY A 70 19.59 -29.76 -8.08
N ILE A 71 20.30 -28.69 -7.72
CA ILE A 71 21.78 -28.69 -7.62
C ILE A 71 22.23 -29.67 -6.53
N VAL A 72 21.62 -29.62 -5.35
CA VAL A 72 21.98 -30.52 -4.23
C VAL A 72 21.74 -31.97 -4.59
N ALA A 73 20.60 -32.29 -5.22
CA ALA A 73 20.30 -33.64 -5.68
C ALA A 73 21.30 -34.14 -6.73
N ALA A 74 21.72 -33.29 -7.67
CA ALA A 74 22.72 -33.63 -8.67
C ALA A 74 24.09 -33.90 -8.05
N VAL A 75 24.54 -33.07 -7.10
CA VAL A 75 25.81 -33.27 -6.38
C VAL A 75 25.78 -34.57 -5.58
N ALA A 76 24.69 -34.84 -4.85
CA ALA A 76 24.52 -36.09 -4.11
C ALA A 76 24.51 -37.31 -5.05
N GLY A 77 23.82 -37.22 -6.19
CA GLY A 77 23.80 -38.27 -7.20
C GLY A 77 25.17 -38.55 -7.80
N ALA A 78 25.93 -37.50 -8.11
CA ALA A 78 27.31 -37.64 -8.63
C ALA A 78 28.24 -38.28 -7.60
N ALA A 79 28.21 -37.81 -6.34
CA ALA A 79 29.00 -38.39 -5.26
C ALA A 79 28.63 -39.87 -5.01
N PHE A 80 27.34 -40.19 -5.03
CA PHE A 80 26.84 -41.56 -4.90
C PHE A 80 27.30 -42.46 -6.05
N ALA A 81 27.26 -41.96 -7.29
CA ALA A 81 27.74 -42.70 -8.46
C ALA A 81 29.24 -43.02 -8.36
N ILE A 82 30.06 -42.03 -7.97
CA ILE A 82 31.51 -42.21 -7.81
C ILE A 82 31.82 -43.22 -6.70
N THR A 83 31.20 -43.05 -5.53
CA THR A 83 31.44 -43.93 -4.37
C THR A 83 30.95 -45.36 -4.63
N LYS A 84 29.81 -45.53 -5.31
CA LYS A 84 29.35 -46.85 -5.75
C LYS A 84 30.34 -47.50 -6.73
N LYS A 85 30.87 -46.75 -7.70
CA LYS A 85 31.89 -47.24 -8.64
C LYS A 85 33.18 -47.72 -7.97
N LEU A 86 33.55 -47.11 -6.84
CA LEU A 86 34.73 -47.48 -6.05
C LEU A 86 34.50 -48.70 -5.14
N LYS A 87 33.28 -48.90 -4.63
CA LYS A 87 32.95 -50.01 -3.71
C LYS A 87 32.77 -51.36 -4.41
N GLU A 88 32.65 -51.36 -5.74
CA GLU A 88 32.48 -52.57 -6.57
C GLU A 88 33.81 -53.13 -7.12
N LYS A 89 34.97 -52.55 -6.73
CA LYS A 89 36.32 -53.09 -6.95
C LYS A 89 36.90 -53.60 -5.64
#